data_AF-A0A0C9T3X3-F1
#
_entry.id   AF-A0A0C9T3X3-F1
#
_cell.length_a   1.000
_cell.length_b   1.000
_cell.length_c   1.000
_cell.angle_alpha   90.00
_cell.angle_beta   90.00
_cell.angle_gamma   90.00
#
_symmetry.space_group_name_H-M   'P 1'
#
loop_
_entity.id
_entity.type
_entity.pdbx_description
1 polymer ?
#
loop_
_entity_poly.entity_id
_entity_poly.type
_entity_poly.pdbx_seq_one_letter_code
_entity_poly.pdbx_strand_id
1 'polypeptide(L)'
;MAKPATQRVPLASHVQLDSSEPWDAVKAQLLVKISDALNPSPLLFSNYSTTYTIIRIVPKPGYSLTDDATYNFMIERALLAKNPTVNLVIVSKPTAPDAILAVSQKAIADEASKLAAKPGKKARKDPATLPGNVEKGKLIEELRERWSCGQGGCMGNHCYVDPANVHHPLSHERFDVWASAMVSALCSLFVLVFGCSKTTSAEAQA
;
A
#
# COMPACT_ATOMS: atom_id res chain seq x y z
N MET A 1 0.23 30.19 15.11
CA MET A 1 0.21 28.96 15.93
C MET A 1 -0.51 27.90 15.12
N ALA A 2 0.17 26.83 14.70
CA ALA A 2 -0.47 25.74 13.97
C ALA A 2 -1.40 24.99 14.93
N LYS A 3 -2.64 24.73 14.51
CA LYS A 3 -3.58 23.92 15.31
C LYS A 3 -2.99 22.52 15.49
N PRO A 4 -3.02 21.94 16.69
CA PRO A 4 -2.56 20.58 16.91
C PRO A 4 -3.36 19.62 16.01
N ALA A 5 -2.65 18.66 15.42
CA ALA A 5 -3.22 17.61 14.59
C ALA A 5 -4.39 16.95 15.34
N THR A 6 -5.51 16.78 14.64
CA THR A 6 -6.75 16.18 15.13
C THR A 6 -6.48 14.96 16.00
N GLN A 7 -6.70 15.08 17.31
CA GLN A 7 -6.56 13.97 18.24
C GLN A 7 -7.57 12.89 17.85
N ARG A 8 -7.10 11.69 17.51
CA ARG A 8 -7.99 10.57 17.20
C ARG A 8 -8.64 10.07 18.49
N VAL A 9 -9.96 9.99 18.51
CA VAL A 9 -10.71 9.41 19.63
C VAL A 9 -10.71 7.90 19.47
N PRO A 10 -10.21 7.12 20.45
CA PRO A 10 -10.26 5.66 20.37
C PRO A 10 -11.71 5.18 20.47
N LEU A 11 -12.11 4.28 19.57
CA LEU A 11 -13.42 3.63 19.63
C LEU A 11 -13.24 2.20 20.17
N ALA A 12 -13.98 1.86 21.22
CA ALA A 12 -13.96 0.55 21.83
C ALA A 12 -15.11 -0.31 21.29
N SER A 13 -14.80 -1.57 20.97
CA SER A 13 -15.79 -2.58 20.57
C SER A 13 -15.45 -3.92 21.20
N HIS A 14 -16.46 -4.76 21.41
CA HIS A 14 -16.30 -6.12 21.93
C HIS A 14 -16.82 -7.14 20.92
N VAL A 15 -16.13 -8.29 20.83
CA VAL A 15 -16.52 -9.44 20.01
C VAL A 15 -16.28 -10.71 20.82
N GLN A 16 -17.21 -11.66 20.73
CA GLN A 16 -17.06 -13.00 21.29
C GLN A 16 -16.69 -13.94 20.16
N LEU A 17 -15.61 -14.70 20.36
CA LEU A 17 -15.06 -15.64 19.38
C LEU A 17 -14.96 -17.01 20.04
N ASP A 18 -15.25 -18.07 19.29
CA ASP A 18 -14.97 -19.43 19.74
C ASP A 18 -13.46 -19.73 19.61
N SER A 19 -12.91 -20.47 20.57
CA SER A 19 -11.50 -20.92 20.55
C SER A 19 -11.15 -21.82 19.37
N SER A 20 -12.16 -22.43 18.73
CA SER A 20 -12.02 -23.32 17.58
C SER A 20 -12.08 -22.60 16.24
N GLU A 21 -12.34 -21.28 16.23
CA GLU A 21 -12.44 -20.53 14.99
C GLU A 21 -11.06 -20.37 14.30
N PRO A 22 -10.97 -20.62 12.98
CA PRO A 22 -9.74 -20.42 12.22
C PRO A 22 -9.41 -18.93 12.10
N TRP A 23 -8.12 -18.62 11.92
CA TRP A 23 -7.63 -17.23 11.84
C TRP A 23 -8.36 -16.38 10.77
N ASP A 24 -8.68 -16.97 9.62
CA ASP A 24 -9.38 -16.25 8.54
C ASP A 24 -10.78 -15.78 8.94
N ALA A 25 -11.50 -16.55 9.76
CA ALA A 25 -12.81 -16.17 10.27
C ALA A 25 -12.70 -14.99 11.23
N VAL A 26 -11.74 -15.04 12.17
CA VAL A 26 -11.46 -13.93 13.10
C VAL A 26 -11.05 -12.68 12.34
N LYS A 27 -10.21 -12.82 11.33
CA LYS A 27 -9.77 -11.72 10.47
C LYS A 27 -10.96 -11.06 9.75
N ALA A 28 -11.88 -11.85 9.20
CA ALA A 28 -13.11 -11.34 8.59
C ALA A 28 -13.98 -10.59 9.60
N GLN A 29 -14.18 -11.14 10.80
CA GLN A 29 -14.96 -10.49 11.85
C GLN A 29 -14.32 -9.17 12.32
N LEU A 30 -12.99 -9.12 12.46
CA LEU A 30 -12.26 -7.89 12.76
C LEU A 30 -12.48 -6.83 11.67
N LEU A 31 -12.43 -7.21 10.40
CA LEU A 31 -12.69 -6.30 9.29
C LEU A 31 -14.12 -5.74 9.30
N VAL A 32 -15.12 -6.55 9.65
CA VAL A 32 -16.51 -6.08 9.82
C VAL A 32 -16.60 -5.06 10.96
N LYS A 33 -15.97 -5.31 12.10
CA LYS A 33 -15.96 -4.33 13.21
C LYS A 33 -15.24 -3.03 12.83
N ILE A 34 -14.16 -3.13 12.07
CA ILE A 34 -13.45 -1.96 11.55
C ILE A 34 -14.33 -1.19 10.55
N SER A 35 -15.06 -1.88 9.66
CA SER A 35 -15.97 -1.21 8.72
C SER A 35 -17.09 -0.48 9.44
N ASP A 36 -17.72 -1.12 10.42
CA ASP A 36 -18.81 -0.52 11.19
C ASP A 36 -18.33 0.73 11.97
N ALA A 37 -17.10 0.68 12.50
CA ALA A 37 -16.51 1.73 13.30
C ALA A 37 -16.00 2.92 12.48
N LEU A 38 -15.30 2.65 11.37
CA LEU A 38 -14.48 3.66 10.68
C LEU A 38 -14.91 3.91 9.23
N ASN A 39 -15.77 3.07 8.64
CA ASN A 39 -16.15 3.08 7.22
C ASN A 39 -14.97 3.32 6.25
N PRO A 40 -13.85 2.59 6.37
CA PRO A 40 -12.67 2.87 5.58
C PRO A 40 -12.80 2.35 4.14
N SER A 41 -12.25 3.10 3.18
CA SER A 41 -12.08 2.67 1.79
C SER A 41 -10.61 2.82 1.40
N PRO A 42 -9.85 1.74 1.12
CA PRO A 42 -10.24 0.32 1.00
C PRO A 42 -10.12 -0.52 2.31
N LEU A 43 -10.97 -1.55 2.43
CA LEU A 43 -10.97 -2.56 3.52
C LEU A 43 -9.93 -3.66 3.28
N LEU A 44 -8.65 -3.35 3.53
CA LEU A 44 -7.54 -4.31 3.44
C LEU A 44 -6.86 -4.47 4.80
N PHE A 45 -6.72 -5.71 5.29
CA PHE A 45 -6.10 -5.99 6.59
C PHE A 45 -4.64 -5.51 6.69
N SER A 46 -3.91 -5.50 5.57
CA SER A 46 -2.51 -5.03 5.50
C SER A 46 -2.34 -3.55 5.86
N ASN A 47 -3.40 -2.74 5.67
CA ASN A 47 -3.44 -1.32 6.03
C ASN A 47 -3.60 -1.09 7.53
N TYR A 48 -3.78 -2.15 8.32
CA TYR A 48 -3.92 -2.06 9.76
C TYR A 48 -2.73 -2.73 10.45
N SER A 49 -2.38 -2.23 11.63
CA SER A 49 -1.48 -2.88 12.56
C SER A 49 -2.31 -3.33 13.75
N THR A 50 -2.40 -4.65 13.92
CA THR A 50 -3.15 -5.28 15.00
C THR A 50 -2.16 -5.79 16.03
N THR A 51 -2.26 -5.29 17.26
CA THR A 51 -1.51 -5.81 18.42
C THR A 51 -2.47 -6.37 19.45
N TYR A 52 -2.06 -7.42 20.16
CA TYR A 52 -2.86 -8.03 21.21
C TYR A 52 -2.13 -8.02 22.55
N THR A 53 -2.90 -7.91 23.64
CA THR A 53 -2.41 -7.92 25.02
C THR A 53 -3.31 -8.84 25.84
N ILE A 54 -2.70 -9.73 26.63
CA ILE A 54 -3.41 -10.62 27.56
C ILE A 54 -3.00 -10.22 28.98
N ILE A 55 -3.96 -9.76 29.78
CA ILE A 55 -3.68 -9.24 31.12
C ILE A 55 -2.91 -10.29 31.93
N ARG A 56 -1.74 -9.93 32.47
CA ARG A 56 -0.79 -10.76 33.25
C ARG A 56 0.00 -11.83 32.48
N ILE A 57 -0.40 -12.21 31.27
CA ILE A 57 0.29 -13.26 30.49
C ILE A 57 1.17 -12.63 29.40
N VAL A 58 0.61 -11.64 28.68
CA VAL A 58 1.31 -10.88 27.65
C VAL A 58 1.15 -9.40 28.00
N PRO A 59 2.11 -8.79 28.71
CA PRO A 59 2.05 -7.38 29.10
C PRO A 59 2.23 -6.46 27.88
N LYS A 60 1.93 -5.16 28.07
CA LYS A 60 2.15 -4.12 27.06
C LYS A 60 3.65 -4.04 26.72
N PRO A 61 4.02 -3.80 25.44
CA PRO A 61 3.20 -3.28 24.34
C PRO A 61 2.34 -4.32 23.60
N GLY A 62 2.35 -5.58 24.03
CA GLY A 62 1.66 -6.68 23.34
C GLY A 62 2.49 -7.27 22.19
N TYR A 63 1.92 -8.25 21.49
CA TYR A 63 2.50 -8.85 20.29
C TYR A 63 1.68 -8.50 19.05
N SER A 64 2.32 -8.51 17.88
CA SER A 64 1.65 -8.31 16.59
C SER A 64 0.86 -9.55 16.19
N LEU A 65 -0.36 -9.35 15.68
CA LEU A 65 -1.22 -10.42 15.17
C LEU A 65 -1.24 -10.37 13.63
N THR A 66 -0.33 -11.10 12.99
CA THR A 66 -0.18 -11.14 11.53
C THR A 66 -0.49 -12.51 10.94
N ASP A 67 -0.03 -13.56 11.61
CA ASP A 67 0.02 -14.92 11.07
C ASP A 67 -0.79 -15.90 11.92
N ASP A 68 -1.17 -17.02 11.32
CA ASP A 68 -1.91 -18.07 11.99
C ASP A 68 -1.15 -18.66 13.18
N ALA A 69 0.18 -18.80 13.07
CA ALA A 69 1.03 -19.24 14.18
C ALA A 69 0.94 -18.31 15.39
N THR A 70 0.89 -16.99 15.16
CA THR A 70 0.77 -16.00 16.24
C THR A 70 -0.63 -16.00 16.86
N TYR A 71 -1.65 -16.27 16.05
CA TYR A 71 -3.02 -16.46 16.50
C TYR A 71 -3.17 -17.71 17.38
N ASN A 72 -2.63 -18.85 16.97
CA ASN A 72 -2.64 -20.08 17.76
C ASN A 72 -1.93 -19.88 19.11
N PHE A 73 -0.76 -19.23 19.11
CA PHE A 73 -0.06 -18.88 20.35
C PHE A 73 -0.90 -17.96 21.26
N MET A 74 -1.62 -16.99 20.68
CA MET A 74 -2.53 -16.13 21.44
C MET A 74 -3.65 -16.94 22.11
N ILE A 75 -4.27 -17.88 21.40
CA ILE A 75 -5.33 -18.75 21.95
C ILE A 75 -4.78 -19.60 23.09
N GLU A 76 -3.67 -20.32 22.86
CA GLU A 76 -3.05 -21.17 23.87
C GLU A 76 -2.79 -20.40 25.17
N ARG A 77 -2.25 -19.19 25.05
CA ARG A 77 -1.98 -18.31 26.20
C ARG A 77 -3.24 -17.77 26.83
N ALA A 78 -4.27 -17.43 26.05
CA ALA A 78 -5.53 -16.93 26.57
C ALA A 78 -6.26 -17.99 27.41
N LEU A 79 -6.23 -19.26 26.98
CA LEU A 79 -6.88 -20.37 27.67
C LEU A 79 -6.23 -20.73 29.02
N LEU A 80 -4.98 -20.34 29.25
CA LEU A 80 -4.34 -20.47 30.57
C LEU A 80 -4.93 -19.51 31.61
N ALA A 81 -5.58 -18.43 31.17
CA ALA A 81 -6.24 -17.50 32.08
C ALA A 81 -7.58 -18.07 32.56
N LYS A 82 -7.93 -17.80 33.82
CA LYS A 82 -9.25 -18.17 34.36
C LYS A 82 -10.41 -17.54 33.57
N ASN A 83 -10.19 -16.35 33.03
CA ASN A 83 -11.11 -15.64 32.16
C ASN A 83 -10.35 -15.28 30.88
N PRO A 84 -10.53 -16.02 29.77
CA PRO A 84 -9.83 -15.74 28.52
C PRO A 84 -10.35 -14.44 27.93
N THR A 85 -9.64 -13.34 28.18
CA THR A 85 -9.95 -12.02 27.62
C THR A 85 -8.69 -11.44 27.01
N VAL A 86 -8.79 -11.07 25.73
CA VAL A 86 -7.70 -10.52 24.95
C VAL A 86 -8.05 -9.10 24.54
N ASN A 87 -7.17 -8.15 24.84
CA ASN A 87 -7.32 -6.78 24.40
C ASN A 87 -6.61 -6.61 23.06
N LEU A 88 -7.39 -6.27 22.03
CA LEU A 88 -6.87 -5.98 20.69
C LEU A 88 -6.81 -4.47 20.47
N VAL A 89 -5.67 -4.00 19.98
CA VAL A 89 -5.46 -2.61 19.58
C VAL A 89 -5.20 -2.61 18.08
N ILE A 90 -6.07 -1.95 17.33
CA ILE A 90 -6.00 -1.86 15.88
C ILE A 90 -5.70 -0.42 15.52
N VAL A 91 -4.58 -0.21 14.84
CA VAL A 91 -4.14 1.11 14.40
C VAL A 91 -4.10 1.12 12.88
N SER A 92 -4.84 2.05 12.26
CA SER A 92 -4.71 2.26 10.82
C SER A 92 -3.32 2.80 10.51
N LYS A 93 -2.60 2.10 9.64
CA LYS A 93 -1.36 2.63 9.07
C LYS A 93 -1.75 3.83 8.20
N PRO A 94 -0.92 4.88 8.15
CA PRO A 94 -1.07 5.88 7.12
C PRO A 94 -0.74 5.18 5.79
N THR A 95 -1.77 4.68 5.10
CA THR A 95 -1.71 4.58 3.65
C THR A 95 -1.38 6.00 3.20
N ALA A 96 -0.38 6.19 2.34
CA ALA A 96 -0.16 7.51 1.76
C ALA A 96 -1.15 7.69 0.60
N PRO A 97 -2.29 8.38 0.83
CA PRO A 97 -2.82 9.23 -0.22
C PRO A 97 -3.03 10.69 0.23
N ASP A 98 -2.80 11.04 1.50
CA ASP A 98 -3.06 12.40 2.01
C ASP A 98 -1.84 13.33 2.05
N ALA A 99 -0.64 12.86 1.69
CA ALA A 99 0.50 13.73 1.43
C ALA A 99 0.49 14.35 0.03
N ILE A 100 -0.43 13.92 -0.86
CA ILE A 100 -0.50 14.38 -2.25
C ILE A 100 -1.61 15.43 -2.45
N LEU A 101 -2.57 15.57 -1.52
CA LEU A 101 -3.65 16.55 -1.63
C LEU A 101 -3.42 17.88 -0.87
N ALA A 102 -2.26 18.06 -0.22
CA ALA A 102 -1.88 19.33 0.42
C ALA A 102 -0.81 20.13 -0.35
N VAL A 103 -0.41 19.71 -1.56
CA VAL A 103 0.56 20.43 -2.43
C VAL A 103 -0.05 20.78 -3.81
N SER A 104 -1.37 20.90 -3.91
CA SER A 104 -2.04 21.19 -5.21
C SER A 104 -2.97 22.41 -5.23
N GLN A 105 -2.86 23.35 -4.28
CA GLN A 105 -3.62 24.61 -4.32
C GLN A 105 -2.80 25.86 -3.97
N LYS A 106 -1.60 26.01 -4.56
CA LYS A 106 -0.91 27.31 -4.59
C LYS A 106 -0.08 27.56 -5.86
N ALA A 107 -0.54 27.08 -7.02
CA ALA A 107 0.16 27.35 -8.28
C ALA A 107 -0.75 27.38 -9.53
N ILE A 108 -2.03 27.77 -9.39
CA ILE A 108 -2.89 28.05 -10.56
C ILE A 108 -3.69 29.33 -10.31
N ALA A 109 -2.98 30.46 -10.27
CA ALA A 109 -3.56 31.80 -10.40
C ALA A 109 -2.46 32.78 -10.76
N ASP A 110 -1.82 32.59 -11.92
CA ASP A 110 -1.21 33.64 -12.74
C ASP A 110 -0.34 33.00 -13.83
N GLU A 111 -0.86 32.94 -15.05
CA GLU A 111 -0.09 33.09 -16.30
C GLU A 111 -1.06 32.91 -17.48
N ALA A 112 -1.92 33.90 -17.64
CA ALA A 112 -2.69 34.12 -18.86
C ALA A 112 -2.40 35.52 -19.40
N SER A 113 -1.12 35.85 -19.62
CA SER A 113 -0.74 36.97 -20.50
C SER A 113 0.78 37.12 -20.67
N LYS A 114 1.36 36.53 -21.72
CA LYS A 114 2.07 37.30 -22.76
C LYS A 114 2.65 36.41 -23.87
N LEU A 115 2.18 36.69 -25.08
CA LEU A 115 2.84 36.36 -26.34
C LEU A 115 4.20 37.09 -26.47
N ALA A 116 5.09 36.45 -27.22
CA ALA A 116 6.24 36.96 -27.96
C ALA A 116 7.58 37.16 -27.22
N ALA A 117 8.51 36.19 -27.40
CA ALA A 117 9.85 36.39 -28.01
C ALA A 117 10.69 35.09 -27.98
N LYS A 118 11.33 34.76 -29.12
CA LYS A 118 12.37 33.71 -29.28
C LYS A 118 13.72 34.18 -28.68
N PRO A 119 14.83 33.39 -28.77
CA PRO A 119 15.15 32.15 -28.05
C PRO A 119 16.45 32.32 -27.22
N GLY A 120 16.51 31.78 -26.01
CA GLY A 120 17.73 31.77 -25.19
C GLY A 120 17.94 30.41 -24.54
N LYS A 121 18.85 29.61 -25.08
CA LYS A 121 19.34 28.36 -24.48
C LYS A 121 19.84 28.64 -23.06
N LYS A 122 19.07 28.24 -22.05
CA LYS A 122 19.61 27.92 -20.73
C LYS A 122 19.29 26.46 -20.47
N ALA A 123 20.33 25.64 -20.54
CA ALA A 123 20.27 24.25 -20.10
C ALA A 123 19.74 24.24 -18.66
N ARG A 124 18.47 23.84 -18.49
CA ARG A 124 17.97 23.45 -17.17
C ARG A 124 18.78 22.22 -16.81
N LYS A 125 19.51 22.29 -15.68
CA LYS A 125 20.04 21.08 -15.06
C LYS A 125 18.86 20.19 -14.77
N ASP A 126 18.84 19.02 -15.40
CA ASP A 126 17.85 18.00 -15.13
C ASP A 126 17.82 17.72 -13.61
N PRO A 127 16.65 17.73 -12.97
CA PRO A 127 16.55 17.36 -11.57
C PRO A 127 17.12 15.95 -11.43
N ALA A 128 18.02 15.76 -10.46
CA ALA A 128 18.70 14.50 -10.22
C ALA A 128 17.69 13.34 -10.22
N THR A 129 17.78 12.50 -11.24
CA THR A 129 16.87 11.38 -11.46
C THR A 129 17.07 10.37 -10.34
N LEU A 130 16.13 10.32 -9.40
CA LEU A 130 16.13 9.29 -8.35
C LEU A 130 16.07 7.91 -9.03
N PRO A 131 16.75 6.88 -8.50
CA PRO A 131 16.86 5.58 -9.16
C PRO A 131 15.50 4.96 -9.51
N GLY A 132 14.47 5.18 -8.69
CA GLY A 132 13.09 4.73 -8.99
C GLY A 132 12.42 5.44 -10.17
N ASN A 133 12.82 6.68 -10.48
CA ASN A 133 12.27 7.42 -11.63
C ASN A 133 12.88 6.96 -12.95
N VAL A 134 14.11 6.41 -12.92
CA VAL A 134 14.76 5.86 -14.12
C VAL A 134 14.06 4.59 -14.58
N GLU A 135 13.73 3.68 -13.65
CA GLU A 135 13.01 2.44 -13.97
C GLU A 135 11.61 2.72 -14.50
N LYS A 136 10.89 3.65 -13.88
CA LYS A 136 9.57 4.09 -14.36
C LYS A 136 9.66 4.64 -15.79
N GLY A 137 10.67 5.47 -16.09
CA GLY A 137 10.88 6.02 -17.43
C GLY A 137 11.07 4.93 -18.49
N LYS A 138 11.92 3.93 -18.21
CA LYS A 138 12.14 2.78 -19.11
C LYS A 138 10.86 1.99 -19.36
N LEU A 139 10.09 1.71 -18.31
CA LEU A 139 8.81 0.98 -18.44
C LEU A 139 7.79 1.74 -19.29
N ILE A 140 7.76 3.08 -19.21
CA ILE A 140 6.90 3.90 -20.06
C ILE A 140 7.32 3.78 -21.52
N GLU A 141 8.62 3.83 -21.82
CA GLU A 141 9.14 3.66 -23.19
C GLU A 141 8.78 2.29 -23.76
N GLU A 142 9.01 1.21 -23.01
CA GLU A 142 8.65 -0.16 -23.39
C GLU A 142 7.14 -0.31 -23.65
N LEU A 143 6.31 0.28 -22.79
CA LEU A 143 4.85 0.26 -22.97
C LEU A 143 4.42 1.03 -24.23
N ARG A 144 5.05 2.17 -24.52
CA ARG A 144 4.73 2.97 -25.73
C ARG A 144 5.09 2.23 -27.00
N GLU A 145 6.22 1.55 -27.03
CA GLU A 145 6.66 0.74 -28.17
C GLU A 145 5.70 -0.43 -28.39
N ARG A 146 5.38 -1.16 -27.32
CA ARG A 146 4.49 -2.33 -27.35
C ARG A 146 3.06 -2.01 -27.79
N TRP A 147 2.54 -0.84 -27.45
CA TRP A 147 1.15 -0.44 -27.72
C TRP A 147 1.04 0.64 -28.79
N SER A 148 2.02 0.76 -29.69
CA SER A 148 1.94 1.63 -30.85
C SER A 148 0.81 1.16 -31.80
N CYS A 149 -0.08 2.06 -32.19
CA CYS A 149 -1.20 1.70 -33.04
C CYS A 149 -0.80 1.79 -34.53
N GLY A 150 -0.84 0.66 -35.24
CA GLY A 150 -0.60 0.59 -36.68
C GLY A 150 -1.86 0.75 -37.55
N GLN A 151 -3.03 0.97 -36.95
CA GLN A 151 -4.29 0.96 -37.69
C GLN A 151 -4.58 2.34 -38.30
N GLY A 152 -4.73 2.37 -39.63
CA GLY A 152 -5.16 3.55 -40.35
C GLY A 152 -6.53 4.02 -39.84
N GLY A 153 -6.57 5.21 -39.23
CA GLY A 153 -7.79 5.81 -38.67
C GLY A 153 -7.94 5.74 -37.14
N CYS A 154 -7.00 5.15 -36.36
CA CYS A 154 -7.00 5.37 -34.88
C CYS A 154 -6.66 6.85 -34.64
N MET A 155 -7.44 7.57 -33.81
CA MET A 155 -7.11 8.94 -33.42
C MET A 155 -5.94 9.01 -32.41
N GLY A 156 -5.54 7.87 -31.84
CA GLY A 156 -4.43 7.77 -30.90
C GLY A 156 -3.18 7.16 -31.52
N ASN A 157 -2.00 7.69 -31.15
CA ASN A 157 -0.71 7.10 -31.52
C ASN A 157 -0.46 5.76 -30.80
N HIS A 158 -1.08 5.58 -29.62
CA HIS A 158 -1.00 4.36 -28.84
C HIS A 158 -2.42 3.91 -28.50
N CYS A 159 -2.77 2.66 -28.81
CA CYS A 159 -4.09 2.09 -28.60
C CYS A 159 -3.93 0.69 -27.97
N TYR A 160 -4.63 0.40 -26.87
CA TYR A 160 -4.77 -0.96 -26.35
C TYR A 160 -5.82 -1.69 -27.19
N VAL A 161 -5.49 -2.90 -27.64
CA VAL A 161 -6.38 -3.70 -28.50
C VAL A 161 -6.94 -4.84 -27.68
N ASP A 162 -8.24 -4.80 -27.41
CA ASP A 162 -8.95 -5.90 -26.77
C ASP A 162 -9.10 -7.10 -27.74
N PRO A 163 -9.35 -8.32 -27.24
CA PRO A 163 -9.58 -9.49 -28.09
C PRO A 163 -10.81 -9.34 -29.01
N ALA A 164 -11.69 -8.38 -28.72
CA ALA A 164 -12.80 -7.97 -29.57
C ALA A 164 -12.40 -6.99 -30.70
N ASN A 165 -11.10 -6.71 -30.89
CA ASN A 165 -10.56 -5.71 -31.81
C ASN A 165 -11.09 -4.28 -31.57
N VAL A 166 -11.46 -3.96 -30.34
CA VAL A 166 -11.82 -2.59 -29.94
C VAL A 166 -10.54 -1.87 -29.52
N HIS A 167 -10.30 -0.70 -30.13
CA HIS A 167 -9.13 0.12 -29.86
C HIS A 167 -9.44 1.14 -28.77
N HIS A 168 -8.68 1.09 -27.67
CA HIS A 168 -8.77 2.05 -26.59
C HIS A 168 -7.54 2.96 -26.59
N PRO A 169 -7.67 4.27 -26.85
CA PRO A 169 -6.52 5.17 -26.88
C PRO A 169 -5.87 5.26 -25.49
N LEU A 170 -4.54 5.12 -25.46
CA LEU A 170 -3.73 5.22 -24.25
C LEU A 170 -3.11 6.62 -24.18
N SER A 171 -3.54 7.41 -23.19
CA SER A 171 -2.94 8.71 -22.87
C SER A 171 -1.64 8.53 -22.07
N HIS A 172 -0.85 9.62 -21.99
CA HIS A 172 0.36 9.66 -21.16
C HIS A 172 0.08 9.25 -19.70
N GLU A 173 -1.04 9.74 -19.14
CA GLU A 173 -1.44 9.45 -17.76
C GLU A 173 -1.66 7.94 -17.51
N ARG A 174 -2.23 7.22 -18.49
CA ARG A 174 -2.43 5.77 -18.35
C ARG A 174 -1.11 5.01 -18.31
N PHE A 175 -0.15 5.38 -19.16
CA PHE A 175 1.19 4.80 -19.13
C PHE A 175 1.91 5.08 -17.81
N ASP A 176 1.76 6.29 -17.27
CA ASP A 176 2.32 6.65 -15.96
C ASP A 176 1.77 5.76 -14.83
N VAL A 177 0.45 5.57 -14.79
CA VAL A 177 -0.21 4.73 -13.78
C VAL A 177 0.24 3.28 -13.90
N TRP A 178 0.31 2.74 -15.11
CA TRP A 178 0.75 1.36 -15.34
C TRP A 178 2.22 1.15 -14.97
N ALA A 179 3.11 2.04 -15.39
CA ALA A 179 4.52 1.95 -15.04
C ALA A 179 4.73 2.04 -13.52
N SER A 180 4.00 2.93 -12.83
CA SER A 180 4.02 3.01 -11.36
C SER A 180 3.52 1.74 -10.67
N ALA A 181 2.46 1.10 -11.21
CA ALA A 181 1.96 -0.17 -10.71
C ALA A 181 2.99 -1.31 -10.90
N MET A 182 3.68 -1.35 -12.04
CA MET A 182 4.72 -2.34 -12.34
C MET A 182 5.93 -2.21 -11.40
N VAL A 183 6.43 -0.99 -11.16
CA VAL A 183 7.51 -0.74 -10.19
C VAL A 183 7.09 -1.20 -8.79
N SER A 184 5.85 -0.93 -8.40
CA SER A 184 5.31 -1.35 -7.09
C SER A 184 5.19 -2.87 -6.97
N ALA A 185 4.72 -3.55 -8.02
CA ALA A 185 4.57 -5.01 -8.06
C ALA A 185 5.91 -5.75 -8.07
N LEU A 186 6.92 -5.21 -8.79
CA LEU A 186 8.28 -5.76 -8.81
C LEU A 186 8.95 -5.66 -7.43
N CYS A 187 8.66 -4.59 -6.68
CA CYS A 187 9.15 -4.44 -5.31
C CYS A 187 8.56 -5.49 -4.35
N SER A 188 7.30 -5.90 -4.55
CA SER A 188 6.67 -6.97 -3.75
C SER A 188 7.16 -8.38 -4.11
N LEU A 189 7.52 -8.64 -5.37
CA LEU A 189 8.06 -9.94 -5.81
C LEU A 189 9.50 -10.15 -5.33
N PHE A 190 10.31 -9.09 -5.22
CA PHE A 190 11.69 -9.21 -4.76
C PHE A 190 11.81 -9.63 -3.29
N VAL A 191 10.83 -9.26 -2.44
CA VAL A 191 10.77 -9.67 -1.03
C VAL A 191 10.42 -11.16 -0.87
N LEU A 192 9.68 -11.74 -1.81
CA LEU A 192 9.31 -13.16 -1.76
C LEU A 192 10.38 -14.10 -2.31
N VAL A 193 11.21 -13.64 -3.26
CA VAL A 193 12.22 -14.50 -3.90
C VAL A 193 13.57 -14.49 -3.15
N PHE A 194 13.92 -13.42 -2.43
CA PHE A 194 15.18 -13.31 -1.68
C PHE A 194 15.04 -13.41 -0.15
N GLY A 195 13.99 -14.09 0.31
CA GLY A 195 13.80 -14.45 1.72
C GLY A 195 14.85 -15.44 2.25
N CYS A 196 15.98 -14.90 2.73
CA CYS A 196 16.70 -15.34 3.93
C CYS A 196 17.17 -16.83 3.99
N SER A 197 18.16 -17.21 3.18
CA SER A 197 19.05 -18.35 3.51
C SER A 197 20.05 -17.95 4.60
N LYS A 198 19.60 -17.90 5.86
CA LYS A 198 20.51 -18.05 7.00
C LYS A 198 20.76 -19.55 7.20
N THR A 199 21.85 -20.04 6.62
CA THR A 199 22.41 -21.35 6.96
C THR A 199 22.95 -21.29 8.39
N THR A 200 22.15 -21.72 9.35
CA THR A 200 22.63 -22.18 10.66
C THR A 200 23.39 -23.48 10.45
N SER A 201 24.72 -23.41 10.40
CA SER A 201 25.58 -24.57 10.65
C SER A 201 25.90 -24.58 12.13
N ALA A 202 25.27 -25.50 12.84
CA ALA A 202 25.71 -25.97 14.14
C ALA A 202 26.12 -27.43 13.99
N GLU A 203 27.22 -27.77 14.68
CA GLU A 203 27.42 -29.04 15.38
C GLU A 203 28.03 -30.24 14.60
N ALA A 204 29.34 -30.41 14.76
CA ALA A 204 30.05 -31.69 14.93
C ALA A 204 31.51 -31.39 15.31
N GLN A 205 32.21 -32.04 16.22
CA GLN A 205 31.94 -33.01 17.29
C GLN A 205 33.22 -33.02 18.16
N ALA A 206 33.17 -33.73 19.29
CA ALA A 206 34.29 -34.05 20.16
C ALA A 206 35.44 -34.78 19.46
#